data_AF-A0A158URU9-F1
#
_entry.id   AF-A0A158URU9-F1
#
_cell.length_a   1.000
_cell.length_b   1.000
_cell.length_c   1.000
_cell.angle_alpha   90.00
_cell.angle_beta   90.00
_cell.angle_gamma   90.00
#
_symmetry.space_group_name_H-M   'P 1'
#
loop_
_entity.id
_entity.type
_entity.pdbx_description
1 polymer ?
#
loop_
_entity_poly.entity_id
_entity_poly.type
_entity_poly.pdbx_seq_one_letter_code
_entity_poly.pdbx_strand_id
1 'polypeptide(L)'
;QKTLFPLRSIDDVVRLFAAELGREEPDLVLLSLVLGFVEHFLAVNRVIPTNVPELTFQPSPAPDPPGGLTYFPVADLSIIAALYARFTAQIRGAVDLSLYPREGGVSSRELVKKVSDVIWDS
;
A
#
# COMPACT_ATOMS: atom_id res chain seq x y z
N GLN A 1 -4.12 0.13 -12.27
CA GLN A 1 -3.60 0.41 -10.92
C GLN A 1 -3.72 1.90 -10.59
N LYS A 2 -2.91 2.80 -11.17
CA LYS A 2 -2.90 4.25 -10.83
C LYS A 2 -4.23 5.00 -11.03
N THR A 3 -5.05 4.60 -12.01
CA THR A 3 -6.34 5.24 -12.34
C THR A 3 -7.45 4.98 -11.32
N LEU A 4 -7.24 4.06 -10.38
CA LEU A 4 -8.21 3.74 -9.32
C LEU A 4 -8.07 4.68 -8.11
N PHE A 5 -6.99 5.47 -8.07
CA PHE A 5 -6.75 6.46 -7.05
C PHE A 5 -7.36 7.81 -7.43
N PRO A 6 -7.72 8.65 -6.43
CA PRO A 6 -7.58 8.42 -5.00
C PRO A 6 -8.67 7.48 -4.45
N LEU A 7 -8.36 6.75 -3.38
CA LEU A 7 -9.36 5.91 -2.67
C LEU A 7 -10.03 6.76 -1.60
N ARG A 8 -11.34 6.97 -1.70
CA ARG A 8 -12.08 7.90 -0.83
C ARG A 8 -13.05 7.20 0.10
N SER A 9 -13.16 5.88 -0.01
CA SER A 9 -14.13 5.09 0.73
C SER A 9 -13.67 3.63 0.86
N ILE A 10 -14.36 2.88 1.71
CA ILE A 10 -14.21 1.42 1.79
C ILE A 10 -14.46 0.77 0.42
N ASP A 11 -15.49 1.21 -0.31
CA ASP A 11 -15.83 0.66 -1.62
C ASP A 11 -14.72 0.89 -2.66
N ASP A 12 -14.02 2.02 -2.60
CA ASP A 12 -12.89 2.27 -3.50
C ASP A 12 -11.72 1.32 -3.20
N VAL A 13 -11.46 1.03 -1.91
CA VAL A 13 -10.49 0.00 -1.53
C VAL A 13 -10.93 -1.36 -2.05
N VAL A 14 -12.21 -1.73 -1.88
CA VAL A 14 -12.75 -2.99 -2.43
C VAL A 14 -12.58 -3.06 -3.96
N ARG A 15 -12.83 -1.97 -4.69
CA ARG A 15 -12.61 -1.89 -6.14
C ARG A 15 -11.14 -2.06 -6.51
N LEU A 16 -10.21 -1.48 -5.74
CA LEU A 16 -8.78 -1.68 -5.95
C LEU A 16 -8.41 -3.16 -5.77
N PHE A 17 -8.87 -3.78 -4.69
CA PHE A 17 -8.63 -5.20 -4.43
C PHE A 17 -9.23 -6.09 -5.52
N ALA A 18 -10.47 -5.83 -5.94
CA ALA A 18 -11.11 -6.58 -7.02
C ALA A 18 -10.33 -6.45 -8.35
N ALA A 19 -9.82 -5.25 -8.66
CA ALA A 19 -9.01 -5.02 -9.85
C ALA A 19 -7.65 -5.74 -9.79
N GLU A 20 -6.99 -5.77 -8.63
CA GLU A 20 -5.73 -6.51 -8.45
C GLU A 20 -5.93 -8.03 -8.46
N LEU A 21 -6.96 -8.54 -7.79
CA LEU A 21 -7.31 -9.96 -7.77
C LEU A 21 -7.75 -10.50 -9.14
N GLY A 22 -8.15 -9.63 -10.06
CA GLY A 22 -8.41 -9.98 -11.46
C GLY A 22 -7.15 -10.12 -12.32
N ARG A 23 -5.95 -9.83 -11.80
CA ARG A 23 -4.67 -9.97 -12.50
C ARG A 23 -4.07 -11.34 -12.24
N GLU A 24 -3.21 -11.80 -13.16
CA GLU A 24 -2.42 -13.02 -12.96
C GLU A 24 -1.47 -12.90 -11.75
N GLU A 25 -0.82 -11.74 -11.60
CA GLU A 25 -0.01 -11.39 -10.45
C GLU A 25 -0.55 -10.12 -9.78
N PRO A 26 -1.28 -10.23 -8.65
CA PRO A 26 -1.73 -9.08 -7.87
C PRO A 26 -0.54 -8.41 -7.16
N ASP A 27 -0.53 -7.07 -7.14
CA ASP A 27 0.55 -6.32 -6.49
C ASP A 27 0.41 -6.28 -4.97
N LEU A 28 1.11 -7.18 -4.28
CA LEU A 28 1.07 -7.31 -2.82
C LEU A 28 1.63 -6.08 -2.09
N VAL A 29 2.61 -5.38 -2.67
CA VAL A 29 3.22 -4.19 -2.05
C VAL A 29 2.20 -3.06 -2.06
N LEU A 30 1.57 -2.81 -3.21
CA LEU A 30 0.55 -1.78 -3.35
C LEU A 30 -0.62 -2.02 -2.38
N LEU A 31 -1.16 -3.24 -2.36
CA LEU A 31 -2.30 -3.58 -1.52
C LEU A 31 -1.96 -3.45 -0.02
N SER A 32 -0.78 -3.94 0.39
CA SER A 32 -0.32 -3.84 1.79
C SER A 32 -0.12 -2.38 2.22
N LEU A 33 0.49 -1.55 1.36
CA LEU A 33 0.67 -0.12 1.64
C LEU A 33 -0.66 0.62 1.80
N VAL A 34 -1.65 0.32 0.96
CA VAL A 34 -2.99 0.90 1.07
C VAL A 34 -3.66 0.50 2.38
N LEU A 35 -3.60 -0.79 2.74
CA LEU A 35 -4.17 -1.27 4.01
C LEU A 35 -3.50 -0.60 5.21
N GLY A 36 -2.17 -0.61 5.26
CA GLY A 36 -1.41 0.00 6.34
C GLY A 36 -1.67 1.50 6.47
N PHE A 37 -1.80 2.22 5.35
CA PHE A 37 -2.16 3.64 5.34
C PHE A 37 -3.56 3.90 5.92
N VAL A 38 -4.57 3.16 5.46
CA VAL A 38 -5.95 3.31 5.94
C VAL A 38 -6.07 2.91 7.41
N GLU A 39 -5.48 1.78 7.80
CA GLU A 39 -5.46 1.31 9.19
C GLU A 39 -4.78 2.31 10.12
N HIS A 40 -3.68 2.93 9.68
CA HIS A 40 -2.98 3.93 10.48
C HIS A 40 -3.91 5.05 10.94
N PHE A 41 -4.68 5.64 10.03
CA PHE A 41 -5.56 6.76 10.36
C PHE A 41 -6.92 6.34 10.95
N LEU A 42 -7.32 5.07 10.80
CA LEU A 42 -8.56 4.56 11.39
C LEU A 42 -8.35 3.95 12.79
N ALA A 43 -7.17 3.43 13.11
CA ALA A 43 -6.91 2.68 14.33
C ALA A 43 -5.69 3.18 15.13
N VAL A 44 -4.58 3.53 14.47
CA VAL A 44 -3.32 3.89 15.16
C VAL A 44 -3.34 5.34 15.65
N ASN A 45 -3.60 6.29 14.75
CA ASN A 45 -3.70 7.71 15.06
C ASN A 45 -4.87 8.34 14.31
N ARG A 46 -6.00 8.48 15.03
CA ARG A 46 -7.27 8.96 14.48
C ARG A 46 -7.40 10.49 14.46
N VAL A 47 -6.38 11.21 14.92
CA VAL A 47 -6.37 12.68 14.89
C VAL A 47 -6.13 13.14 13.47
N ILE A 48 -7.09 13.88 12.89
CA ILE A 48 -6.91 14.49 11.57
C ILE A 48 -5.84 15.58 11.69
N PRO A 49 -4.66 15.43 11.04
CA PRO A 49 -3.62 16.42 11.12
C PRO A 49 -4.03 17.67 10.32
N THR A 50 -3.98 18.83 10.98
CA THR A 50 -4.29 20.12 10.35
C THR A 50 -3.07 20.79 9.71
N ASN A 51 -1.88 20.26 9.96
CA ASN A 51 -0.60 20.76 9.49
C ASN A 51 -0.05 20.02 8.26
N VAL A 52 -0.77 19.02 7.73
CA VAL A 52 -0.35 18.23 6.56
C VAL A 52 -1.39 18.43 5.44
N PRO A 53 -1.19 19.42 4.55
CA PRO A 53 -2.21 19.80 3.56
C PRO A 53 -2.47 18.74 2.48
N GLU A 54 -1.49 17.86 2.24
CA GLU A 54 -1.60 16.77 1.27
C GLU A 54 -2.50 15.63 1.77
N LEU A 55 -2.76 15.55 3.08
CA LEU A 55 -3.60 14.51 3.65
C LEU A 55 -5.05 15.00 3.74
N THR A 56 -5.93 14.35 2.98
CA THR A 56 -7.35 14.69 2.96
C THR A 56 -8.20 13.57 3.56
N PHE A 57 -9.37 13.94 4.09
CA PHE A 57 -10.32 13.01 4.69
C PHE A 57 -11.69 13.20 4.06
N GLN A 58 -12.28 12.13 3.56
CA GLN A 58 -13.59 12.14 2.93
C GLN A 58 -14.67 11.93 4.01
N PRO A 59 -15.57 12.89 4.24
CA PRO A 59 -16.72 12.68 5.11
C PRO A 59 -17.77 11.80 4.44
N SER A 60 -18.42 10.94 5.22
CA SER A 60 -19.63 10.21 4.84
C SER A 60 -20.58 10.07 6.04
N PRO A 61 -21.88 9.79 5.82
CA PRO A 61 -22.81 9.52 6.92
C PRO A 61 -22.34 8.34 7.79
N ALA A 62 -22.39 8.51 9.11
CA ALA A 62 -22.18 7.43 10.07
C ALA A 62 -23.49 6.63 10.27
N PRO A 63 -23.41 5.33 10.62
CA PRO A 63 -24.61 4.53 10.86
C PRO A 63 -25.42 5.01 12.08
N ASP A 64 -26.74 4.88 11.99
CA ASP A 64 -27.69 5.18 13.07
C ASP A 64 -27.97 3.94 13.94
N PRO A 65 -28.11 4.07 15.28
CA PRO A 65 -27.62 5.16 16.15
C PRO A 65 -26.10 5.02 16.37
N PRO A 66 -25.31 6.11 16.43
CA PRO A 66 -25.68 7.46 16.87
C PRO A 66 -25.89 8.51 15.76
N GLY A 67 -25.69 8.16 14.49
CA GLY A 67 -25.72 9.12 13.38
C GLY A 67 -24.51 10.06 13.36
N GLY A 68 -24.50 11.02 12.43
CA GLY A 68 -23.42 12.00 12.25
C GLY A 68 -22.52 11.74 11.05
N LEU A 69 -21.25 12.15 11.14
CA LEU A 69 -20.25 11.96 10.08
C LEU A 69 -19.13 11.04 10.53
N THR A 70 -18.71 10.15 9.64
CA THR A 70 -17.44 9.43 9.72
C THR A 70 -16.49 9.97 8.66
N TYR A 71 -15.19 9.89 8.91
CA TYR A 71 -14.14 10.43 8.04
C TYR A 71 -13.22 9.30 7.59
N PHE A 72 -13.16 9.09 6.28
CA PHE A 72 -12.27 8.10 5.67
C PHE A 72 -10.96 8.77 5.22
N PRO A 73 -9.79 8.22 5.57
CA PRO A 73 -8.51 8.77 5.12
C PRO A 73 -8.35 8.56 3.60
N VAL A 74 -8.26 9.64 2.84
CA VAL A 74 -8.12 9.54 1.39
C VAL A 74 -6.72 9.04 1.06
N ALA A 75 -6.63 7.86 0.44
CA ALA A 75 -5.37 7.35 -0.05
C ALA A 75 -5.05 8.02 -1.38
N ASP A 76 -4.26 9.09 -1.33
CA ASP A 76 -3.83 9.85 -2.51
C ASP A 76 -2.74 9.11 -3.29
N LEU A 77 -2.80 9.22 -4.63
CA LEU A 77 -1.86 8.53 -5.52
C LEU A 77 -0.41 8.97 -5.25
N SER A 78 -0.17 10.26 -4.98
CA SER A 78 1.16 10.80 -4.71
C SER A 78 1.81 10.13 -3.49
N ILE A 79 1.06 10.02 -2.39
CA ILE A 79 1.53 9.43 -1.13
C ILE A 79 1.80 7.95 -1.33
N ILE A 80 0.83 7.20 -1.86
CA ILE A 80 0.96 5.75 -2.05
C ILE A 80 2.07 5.43 -3.07
N ALA A 81 2.18 6.18 -4.16
CA ALA A 81 3.25 5.99 -5.14
C ALA A 81 4.64 6.30 -4.56
N ALA A 82 4.76 7.31 -3.69
CA ALA A 82 6.02 7.63 -3.02
C ALA A 82 6.45 6.51 -2.06
N LEU A 83 5.52 5.98 -1.26
CA LEU A 83 5.77 4.84 -0.36
C LEU A 83 6.17 3.59 -1.16
N TYR A 84 5.46 3.30 -2.25
CA TYR A 84 5.75 2.20 -3.15
C TYR A 84 7.13 2.34 -3.80
N ALA A 85 7.45 3.53 -4.30
CA ALA A 85 8.75 3.81 -4.91
C ALA A 85 9.89 3.65 -3.89
N ARG A 86 9.69 4.13 -2.65
CA ARG A 86 10.68 3.97 -1.57
C ARG A 86 10.94 2.49 -1.26
N PHE A 87 9.89 1.70 -1.07
CA PHE A 87 10.03 0.26 -0.79
C PHE A 87 10.73 -0.48 -1.95
N THR A 88 10.27 -0.26 -3.18
CA THR A 88 10.86 -0.93 -4.35
C THR A 88 12.30 -0.50 -4.63
N ALA A 89 12.65 0.77 -4.39
CA ALA A 89 14.03 1.25 -4.51
C ALA A 89 14.95 0.58 -3.49
N GLN A 90 14.50 0.41 -2.24
CA GLN A 90 15.26 -0.27 -1.20
C GLN A 90 15.58 -1.73 -1.58
N ILE A 91 14.57 -2.48 -2.03
CA ILE A 91 14.77 -3.89 -2.43
C ILE A 91 15.65 -4.00 -3.69
N ARG A 92 15.34 -3.23 -4.74
CA ARG A 92 16.07 -3.30 -6.01
C ARG A 92 17.50 -2.78 -5.90
N GLY A 93 17.75 -1.80 -5.04
CA GLY A 93 19.10 -1.27 -4.79
C GLY A 93 19.98 -2.22 -3.98
N ALA A 94 19.38 -3.09 -3.15
CA ALA A 94 20.11 -3.99 -2.26
C ALA A 94 20.35 -5.40 -2.83
N VAL A 95 19.64 -5.78 -3.90
CA VAL A 95 19.73 -7.11 -4.53
C VAL A 95 20.02 -6.97 -6.03
N ASP A 96 21.26 -7.26 -6.42
CA ASP A 96 21.66 -7.34 -7.82
C ASP A 96 21.29 -8.71 -8.40
N LEU A 97 20.26 -8.76 -9.24
CA LEU A 97 19.78 -9.99 -9.86
C LEU A 97 20.78 -10.62 -10.85
N SER A 98 21.77 -9.87 -11.36
CA SER A 98 22.78 -10.42 -12.27
C SER A 98 23.69 -11.45 -11.59
N LEU A 99 23.78 -11.39 -10.25
CA LEU A 99 24.55 -12.33 -9.42
C LEU A 99 23.78 -13.62 -9.10
N TYR A 100 22.50 -13.71 -9.47
CA TYR A 100 21.63 -14.84 -9.14
C TYR A 100 20.93 -15.37 -10.40
N PRO A 101 21.60 -16.22 -11.21
CA PRO A 101 20.99 -16.85 -12.37
C PRO A 101 19.72 -17.64 -11.99
N ARG A 102 18.67 -17.52 -12.80
CA ARG A 102 17.36 -18.14 -12.58
C ARG A 102 17.02 -19.10 -13.72
N GLU A 103 17.40 -20.36 -13.57
CA GLU A 103 17.04 -21.40 -14.55
C GLU A 103 15.55 -21.77 -14.43
N GLY A 104 14.85 -21.79 -15.58
CA GLY A 104 13.42 -22.15 -15.63
C GLY A 104 12.49 -21.20 -14.86
N GLY A 105 12.94 -19.98 -14.53
CA GLY A 105 12.15 -19.01 -13.75
C GLY A 105 12.13 -19.27 -12.24
N VAL A 106 12.81 -20.31 -11.76
CA VAL A 106 12.88 -20.67 -10.34
C VAL A 106 13.98 -19.86 -9.64
N SER A 107 13.71 -19.41 -8.41
CA SER A 107 14.67 -18.68 -7.59
C SER A 107 15.50 -19.65 -6.73
N SER A 108 16.80 -19.41 -6.61
CA SER A 108 17.67 -20.21 -5.73
C SER A 108 17.46 -19.86 -4.25
N ARG A 109 17.92 -20.74 -3.35
CA ARG A 109 17.89 -20.50 -1.90
C ARG A 109 18.68 -19.25 -1.51
N GLU A 110 19.81 -19.00 -2.19
CA GLU A 110 20.69 -17.87 -1.95
C GLU A 110 20.00 -16.56 -2.30
N LEU A 111 19.27 -16.51 -3.42
CA LEU A 111 18.47 -15.34 -3.79
C LEU A 111 17.38 -15.05 -2.76
N VAL A 112 16.63 -16.09 -2.34
CA VAL A 112 15.58 -15.95 -1.32
C VAL A 112 16.17 -15.48 0.02
N LYS A 113 17.29 -16.09 0.45
CA LYS A 113 18.00 -15.69 1.66
C LYS A 113 18.50 -14.24 1.57
N LYS A 114 19.03 -13.82 0.43
CA LYS A 114 19.49 -12.43 0.24
C LYS A 114 18.34 -11.43 0.40
N VAL A 115 17.17 -11.70 -0.18
CA VAL A 115 15.99 -10.83 0.00
C VAL A 115 15.54 -10.81 1.45
N SER A 116 15.54 -11.96 2.13
CA SER A 116 15.24 -12.04 3.57
C SER A 116 16.20 -11.19 4.40
N ASP A 117 17.50 -11.22 4.08
CA ASP A 117 18.52 -10.44 4.81
C ASP A 117 18.32 -8.95 4.61
N VAL A 118 17.95 -8.51 3.40
CA VAL A 118 17.62 -7.09 3.16
C VAL A 118 16.47 -6.65 4.07
N ILE A 119 15.40 -7.43 4.18
CA ILE A 119 14.27 -7.09 5.05
C ILE A 119 14.68 -7.12 6.54
N TRP A 120 15.50 -8.08 6.94
CA TRP A 120 15.93 -8.25 8.33
C TRP A 120 16.83 -7.12 8.83
N ASP A 121 17.73 -6.63 7.97
CA ASP A 121 18.72 -5.61 8.33
C ASP A 121 18.22 -4.15 8.13
N SER A 122 16.97 -3.97 7.69
CA SER A 122 16.38 -2.67 7.33
C SER A 122 15.83 -1.86 8.52
#